data_AF-A0A7X9E114-F1
#
_entry.id   AF-A0A7X9E114-F1
#
_cell.length_a   1.000
_cell.length_b   1.000
_cell.length_c   1.000
_cell.angle_alpha   90.00
_cell.angle_beta   90.00
_cell.angle_gamma   90.00
#
_symmetry.space_group_name_H-M   'P 1'
#
loop_
_entity.id
_entity.type
_entity.pdbx_description
1 polymer ?
#
loop_
_entity_poly.entity_id
_entity_poly.type
_entity_poly.pdbx_seq_one_letter_code
_entity_poly.pdbx_strand_id
1 'polypeptide(L)'
;GQKMHLAIDLLSHKLQGKSKLYLEILIQVSIFFFALFVMLIGGYRLVLITLSLNQISAALQVPLGYVYLVVPISGALIIFYSVYFIKDAIRKLKEQ
;
A
#
# COMPACT_ATOMS: atom_id res chain seq x y z
N GLY A 1 -11.52 -13.59 -4.88
CA GLY A 1 -11.21 -12.99 -3.58
C GLY A 1 -11.67 -11.53 -3.49
N GLN A 2 -12.99 -11.28 -3.53
CA GLN A 2 -13.58 -9.92 -3.46
C GLN A 2 -14.09 -9.53 -2.05
N LYS A 3 -13.98 -10.42 -1.06
CA LYS A 3 -14.62 -10.21 0.25
C LYS A 3 -13.85 -9.25 1.19
N MET A 4 -12.57 -8.98 0.96
CA MET A 4 -11.78 -8.09 1.85
C MET A 4 -12.02 -6.60 1.58
N HIS A 5 -12.18 -6.18 0.31
CA HIS A 5 -12.68 -4.83 0.01
C HIS A 5 -14.09 -4.65 0.61
N LEU A 6 -14.94 -5.69 0.51
CA LEU A 6 -16.31 -5.68 1.04
C LEU A 6 -16.39 -5.53 2.56
N ALA A 7 -15.44 -6.10 3.32
CA ALA A 7 -15.44 -6.04 4.79
C ALA A 7 -15.10 -4.63 5.31
N ILE A 8 -14.18 -3.93 4.63
CA ILE A 8 -13.89 -2.51 4.91
C ILE A 8 -15.13 -1.66 4.56
N ASP A 9 -15.77 -1.92 3.42
CA ASP A 9 -17.00 -1.22 3.02
C ASP A 9 -18.16 -1.42 4.02
N LEU A 10 -18.38 -2.64 4.51
CA LEU A 10 -19.40 -2.97 5.51
C LEU A 10 -19.19 -2.26 6.86
N LEU A 11 -17.93 -2.17 7.31
CA LEU A 11 -17.59 -1.44 8.53
C LEU A 11 -17.82 0.07 8.33
N SER A 12 -17.43 0.58 7.16
CA SER A 12 -17.67 1.96 6.73
C SER A 12 -19.17 2.29 6.60
N HIS A 13 -20.03 1.30 6.35
CA HIS A 13 -21.48 1.48 6.19
C HIS A 13 -22.25 1.52 7.52
N LYS A 14 -21.70 0.95 8.59
CA LYS A 14 -22.28 0.97 9.95
C LYS A 14 -21.95 2.25 10.72
N LEU A 15 -20.90 2.97 10.31
CA LEU A 15 -20.47 4.22 10.93
C LEU A 15 -21.03 5.42 10.15
N GLN A 16 -21.70 6.34 10.83
CA GLN A 16 -22.27 7.55 10.24
C GLN A 16 -21.42 8.78 10.58
N GLY A 17 -21.28 9.71 9.62
CA GLY A 17 -20.62 11.00 9.82
C GLY A 17 -19.11 10.92 10.11
N LYS A 18 -18.67 11.69 11.11
CA LYS A 18 -17.24 11.91 11.44
C LYS A 18 -16.51 10.62 11.85
N SER A 19 -17.17 9.68 12.53
CA SER A 19 -16.55 8.43 12.97
C SER A 19 -16.11 7.52 11.82
N LYS A 20 -16.83 7.56 10.69
CA LYS A 20 -16.45 6.85 9.46
C LYS A 20 -15.16 7.41 8.86
N LEU A 21 -15.05 8.74 8.82
CA LEU A 21 -13.87 9.45 8.32
C LEU A 21 -12.63 9.17 9.17
N TYR A 22 -12.77 9.14 10.51
CA TYR A 22 -11.65 8.76 11.38
C TYR A 22 -11.16 7.33 11.13
N LEU A 23 -12.07 6.38 10.94
CA LEU A 23 -11.72 4.99 10.62
C LEU A 23 -11.01 4.90 9.26
N GLU A 24 -11.51 5.61 8.25
CA GLU A 24 -10.92 5.66 6.91
C GLU A 24 -9.49 6.23 6.94
N ILE A 25 -9.26 7.31 7.69
CA ILE A 25 -7.93 7.88 7.90
C ILE A 25 -7.01 6.85 8.58
N LEU A 26 -7.47 6.18 9.63
CA LEU A 26 -6.66 5.18 10.35
C LEU A 26 -6.24 4.01 9.47
N ILE A 27 -7.16 3.50 8.65
CA ILE A 27 -6.86 2.45 7.68
C ILE A 27 -5.83 2.94 6.68
N GLN A 28 -6.01 4.13 6.13
CA GLN A 28 -5.13 4.65 5.09
C GLN A 28 -3.72 4.99 5.62
N VAL A 29 -3.62 5.44 6.86
CA VAL A 29 -2.34 5.63 7.57
C VAL A 29 -1.63 4.29 7.78
N SER A 30 -2.38 3.24 8.15
CA SER A 30 -1.82 1.89 8.32
C SER A 30 -1.29 1.33 7.00
N ILE A 31 -2.04 1.50 5.91
CA ILE A 31 -1.61 1.12 4.54
C ILE A 31 -0.38 1.92 4.13
N PHE A 32 -0.34 3.22 4.40
CA PHE A 32 0.81 4.08 4.10
C PHE A 32 2.08 3.57 4.78
N PHE A 33 2.03 3.28 6.08
CA PHE A 33 3.19 2.79 6.82
C PHE A 33 3.64 1.41 6.33
N PHE A 34 2.70 0.52 6.04
CA PHE A 34 3.02 -0.78 5.46
C PHE A 34 3.72 -0.62 4.10
N ALA A 35 3.16 0.20 3.22
CA ALA A 35 3.73 0.46 1.90
C ALA A 35 5.12 1.12 1.99
N LEU A 36 5.33 2.03 2.94
CA LEU A 36 6.63 2.69 3.15
C LEU A 36 7.69 1.75 3.71
N PHE A 37 7.42 1.09 4.83
CA PHE A 37 8.43 0.29 5.51
C PHE A 37 8.64 -1.09 4.87
N VAL A 38 7.55 -1.76 4.48
CA VAL A 38 7.63 -3.13 3.98
C VAL A 38 7.86 -3.14 2.47
N MET A 39 7.03 -2.42 1.71
CA MET A 39 7.10 -2.51 0.24
C MET A 39 8.21 -1.65 -0.35
N LEU A 40 8.36 -0.39 0.08
CA LEU A 40 9.37 0.49 -0.48
C LEU A 40 10.75 0.15 0.08
N ILE A 41 10.94 0.23 1.40
CA ILE A 41 12.26 -0.04 2.02
C ILE A 41 12.60 -1.54 1.97
N GLY A 42 11.69 -2.41 2.40
CA GLY A 42 11.91 -3.86 2.36
C GLY A 42 12.04 -4.40 0.93
N GLY A 43 11.19 -3.95 0.00
CA GLY A 43 11.26 -4.34 -1.41
C GLY A 43 12.54 -3.85 -2.09
N TYR A 44 13.00 -2.63 -1.81
CA TYR A 44 14.28 -2.14 -2.33
C TYR A 44 15.46 -3.00 -1.83
N ARG A 45 15.48 -3.35 -0.53
CA ARG A 45 16.50 -4.26 0.01
C ARG A 45 16.44 -5.65 -0.64
N LEU A 46 15.25 -6.18 -0.90
CA LEU A 46 15.06 -7.45 -1.60
C LEU A 46 15.66 -7.39 -3.01
N VAL A 47 15.41 -6.32 -3.75
CA VAL A 47 15.98 -6.12 -5.09
C VAL A 47 17.51 -6.10 -5.03
N LEU A 48 18.10 -5.33 -4.12
CA LEU A 48 19.56 -5.26 -3.98
C LEU A 48 20.19 -6.61 -3.64
N ILE A 49 19.61 -7.35 -2.70
CA ILE A 49 20.12 -8.67 -2.29
C ILE A 49 20.01 -9.67 -3.46
N THR A 50 18.87 -9.70 -4.15
CA THR A 50 18.65 -10.65 -5.27
C THR A 50 19.54 -10.36 -6.47
N LEU A 51 19.84 -9.08 -6.75
CA LEU A 51 20.83 -8.69 -7.75
C LEU A 51 22.25 -9.06 -7.31
N SER A 52 22.62 -8.80 -6.06
CA SER A 52 23.96 -9.12 -5.54
C SER A 52 24.24 -10.62 -5.50
N LEU A 53 23.20 -11.44 -5.33
CA LEU A 53 23.30 -12.91 -5.33
C LEU A 53 23.26 -13.50 -6.75
N ASN A 54 23.18 -12.67 -7.81
CA ASN A 54 23.04 -13.10 -9.21
C ASN A 54 21.95 -14.16 -9.42
N GLN A 55 20.85 -14.08 -8.65
CA GLN A 55 19.77 -15.06 -8.74
C GLN A 55 19.04 -14.93 -10.07
N ILE A 56 19.15 -15.96 -10.91
CA ILE A 56 18.45 -16.03 -12.19
C ILE A 56 17.08 -16.68 -11.97
N SER A 57 16.03 -16.07 -12.50
CA SER A 57 14.70 -16.66 -12.54
C SER A 57 14.71 -17.94 -13.38
N ALA A 58 14.34 -19.08 -12.79
CA ALA A 58 14.27 -20.36 -13.50
C ALA A 58 13.27 -20.35 -14.68
N ALA A 59 12.23 -19.51 -14.60
CA ALA A 59 11.19 -19.42 -15.62
C ALA A 59 11.53 -18.43 -16.74
N LEU A 60 12.14 -17.28 -16.40
CA LEU A 60 12.36 -16.17 -17.35
C LEU A 60 13.82 -16.00 -17.76
N GLN A 61 14.77 -16.70 -17.11
CA GLN A 61 16.22 -16.56 -17.29
C GLN A 61 16.77 -15.12 -17.11
N VAL A 62 16.01 -14.23 -16.46
CA VAL A 62 16.44 -12.87 -16.10
C VAL A 62 16.82 -12.78 -14.62
N PRO A 63 17.70 -11.83 -14.22
CA PRO A 63 17.98 -11.59 -12.81
C PRO A 63 16.69 -11.24 -12.05
N LEU A 64 16.41 -11.99 -10.98
CA LEU A 64 15.15 -11.93 -10.24
C LEU A 64 14.89 -10.55 -9.62
N GLY A 65 15.96 -9.79 -9.35
CA GLY A 65 15.86 -8.42 -8.86
C GLY A 65 15.11 -7.47 -9.79
N TYR A 66 15.19 -7.64 -11.12
CA TYR A 66 14.41 -6.82 -12.05
C TYR A 66 12.91 -7.08 -11.93
N VAL A 67 12.52 -8.33 -11.69
CA VAL A 67 11.12 -8.69 -11.45
C VAL A 67 10.66 -8.09 -10.12
N TYR A 68 11.50 -8.15 -9.08
CA TYR A 68 11.16 -7.60 -7.77
C TYR A 68 11.13 -6.08 -7.70
N LEU A 69 11.64 -5.34 -8.69
CA LEU A 69 11.44 -3.87 -8.78
C LEU A 69 9.97 -3.47 -8.79
N VAL A 70 9.07 -4.37 -9.22
CA VAL A 70 7.63 -4.12 -9.14
C VAL A 70 7.16 -3.87 -7.70
N VAL A 71 7.84 -4.43 -6.70
CA VAL A 71 7.48 -4.29 -5.28
C VAL A 71 7.69 -2.86 -4.77
N PRO A 72 8.90 -2.25 -4.84
CA PRO A 72 9.08 -0.86 -4.45
C PRO A 72 8.29 0.12 -5.34
N ILE A 73 8.13 -0.16 -6.64
CA ILE A 73 7.30 0.68 -7.53
C ILE A 73 5.83 0.68 -7.08
N SER A 74 5.27 -0.50 -6.80
CA SER A 74 3.90 -0.60 -6.30
C SER A 74 3.76 0.05 -4.92
N GLY A 75 4.76 -0.11 -4.04
CA GLY A 75 4.81 0.57 -2.75
C GLY A 75 4.75 2.10 -2.89
N ALA A 76 5.52 2.67 -3.83
CA ALA A 76 5.50 4.10 -4.11
C ALA A 76 4.13 4.59 -4.62
N LEU A 77 3.49 3.82 -5.51
CA LEU A 77 2.14 4.14 -5.99
C LEU A 77 1.10 4.07 -4.87
N ILE A 78 1.15 3.04 -4.03
CA ILE A 78 0.25 2.90 -2.88
C ILE A 78 0.44 4.09 -1.92
N ILE A 79 1.68 4.47 -1.61
CA ILE A 79 1.97 5.66 -0.81
C ILE A 79 1.29 6.91 -1.38
N PHE A 80 1.42 7.14 -2.69
CA PHE A 80 0.82 8.29 -3.35
C PHE A 80 -0.71 8.32 -3.19
N TYR A 81 -1.38 7.20 -3.46
CA TYR A 81 -2.83 7.08 -3.27
C TYR A 81 -3.22 7.21 -1.80
N SER A 82 -2.45 6.62 -0.87
CA SER A 82 -2.66 6.76 0.56
C SER A 82 -2.67 8.19 1.02
N VAL A 83 -1.70 9.00 0.58
CA VAL A 83 -1.66 10.42 0.89
C VAL A 83 -2.87 11.17 0.29
N TYR A 84 -3.26 10.83 -0.95
CA TYR A 84 -4.42 11.45 -1.59
C TYR A 84 -5.71 11.19 -0.81
N PHE A 85 -6.00 9.93 -0.46
CA PHE A 85 -7.20 9.56 0.28
C PHE A 85 -7.22 10.14 1.70
N ILE A 86 -6.07 10.18 2.40
CA ILE A 86 -5.98 10.84 3.71
C ILE A 86 -6.34 12.32 3.60
N LYS A 87 -5.81 13.04 2.60
CA LYS A 87 -6.12 14.46 2.39
C LYS A 87 -7.60 14.70 2.08
N ASP A 88 -8.20 13.86 1.25
CA ASP A 88 -9.63 13.94 0.93
C ASP A 88 -10.51 13.70 2.18
N ALA A 89 -10.17 12.69 2.99
CA ALA A 89 -10.87 12.42 4.24
C ALA A 89 -10.73 13.56 5.25
N ILE A 90 -9.55 14.17 5.38
CA ILE A 90 -9.34 15.35 6.24
C ILE A 90 -10.16 16.56 5.75
N ARG A 91 -10.23 16.79 4.43
CA ARG A 91 -11.06 17.87 3.86
C ARG A 91 -12.53 17.68 4.21
N LYS A 92 -13.06 16.47 4.00
CA LYS A 92 -14.45 16.11 4.36
C LYS A 92 -14.74 16.28 5.85
N LEU A 93 -13.77 16.00 6.71
CA LEU A 93 -13.91 16.20 8.16
C LEU A 93 -14.04 17.69 8.54
N LYS A 94 -13.38 18.59 7.78
CA LYS A 94 -13.43 20.04 8.00
C LYS A 94 -14.74 20.68 7.49
N GLU A 95 -15.38 20.06 6.51
CA GLU A 95 -16.65 20.52 5.93
C GLU A 95 -17.89 20.07 6.75
N GLN A 96 -17.71 19.13 7.69
CA GLN A 96 -18.74 18.66 8.64
C GLN A 96 -18.58 19.26 10.04
#